data_AF-A0A6I2WX83-F1
#
_entry.id   AF-A0A6I2WX83-F1
#
_cell.length_a   1.000
_cell.length_b   1.000
_cell.length_c   1.000
_cell.angle_alpha   90.00
_cell.angle_beta   90.00
_cell.angle_gamma   90.00
#
_symmetry.space_group_name_H-M   'P 1'
#
loop_
_entity.id
_entity.type
_entity.pdbx_description
1 polymer ?
#
loop_
_entity_poly.entity_id
_entity_poly.type
_entity_poly.pdbx_seq_one_letter_code
_entity_poly.pdbx_strand_id
1 'polypeptide(L)'
;MEIARISTAVASTALVVGYAVGSGRWVTTGDAWYRSLEQPPWQPPSAVFGIIWPYNFAALIAAGIAVALSGSAAARTVWLVGLALSVAAALAWARLFFVGHSLWPAAIALIAAAVLTAPIVVAAWNTRTWAGAILLPYNVWVALAASVPVGYALRN
;
A
#
# COMPACT_ATOMS: atom_id res chain seq x y z
N MET A 1 28.64 -7.75 -2.25
CA MET A 1 27.61 -7.76 -1.19
C MET A 1 27.02 -6.37 -0.92
N GLU A 2 27.85 -5.32 -0.92
CA GLU A 2 27.42 -3.93 -0.68
C GLU A 2 26.50 -3.35 -1.77
N ILE A 3 26.84 -3.59 -3.06
CA ILE A 3 26.03 -3.17 -4.21
C ILE A 3 24.58 -3.65 -4.12
N ALA A 4 24.36 -4.90 -3.70
CA ALA A 4 23.02 -5.48 -3.58
C ALA A 4 22.19 -4.81 -2.46
N ARG A 5 22.83 -4.34 -1.39
CA ARG A 5 22.15 -3.61 -0.31
C ARG A 5 21.74 -2.23 -0.79
N ILE A 6 22.66 -1.51 -1.44
CA ILE A 6 22.42 -0.17 -1.99
C ILE A 6 21.32 -0.23 -3.05
N SER A 7 21.40 -1.17 -4.00
CA SER A 7 20.39 -1.32 -5.05
C SER A 7 19.02 -1.63 -4.48
N THR A 8 18.93 -2.47 -3.44
CA THR A 8 17.66 -2.78 -2.77
C THR A 8 17.08 -1.55 -2.07
N ALA A 9 17.91 -0.79 -1.35
CA ALA A 9 17.46 0.42 -0.66
C ALA A 9 16.93 1.48 -1.66
N VAL A 10 17.67 1.70 -2.75
CA VAL A 10 17.28 2.63 -3.82
C VAL A 10 16.00 2.17 -4.51
N ALA A 11 15.92 0.91 -4.93
CA ALA A 11 14.74 0.35 -5.60
C ALA A 11 13.50 0.40 -4.70
N SER A 12 13.64 0.01 -3.42
CA SER A 12 12.56 0.09 -2.45
C SER A 12 12.07 1.52 -2.27
N THR A 13 12.98 2.48 -2.10
CA THR A 13 12.61 3.89 -1.91
C THR A 13 11.95 4.45 -3.16
N ALA A 14 12.47 4.14 -4.34
CA ALA A 14 11.88 4.55 -5.61
C ALA A 14 10.47 3.99 -5.81
N LEU A 15 10.21 2.74 -5.43
CA LEU A 15 8.87 2.14 -5.46
C LEU A 15 7.90 2.88 -4.52
N VAL A 16 8.32 3.21 -3.29
CA VAL A 16 7.46 3.95 -2.34
C VAL A 16 7.18 5.37 -2.83
N VAL A 17 8.18 6.07 -3.37
CA VAL A 17 8.00 7.41 -3.95
C VAL A 17 7.07 7.34 -5.17
N GLY A 18 7.28 6.37 -6.06
CA GLY A 18 6.41 6.13 -7.20
C GLY A 18 4.97 5.83 -6.78
N TYR A 19 4.78 5.09 -5.68
CA TYR A 19 3.47 4.83 -5.11
C TYR A 19 2.80 6.11 -4.59
N ALA A 20 3.52 6.91 -3.81
CA ALA A 20 3.01 8.18 -3.28
C ALA A 20 2.60 9.15 -4.40
N VAL A 21 3.43 9.30 -5.43
CA VAL A 21 3.14 10.17 -6.59
C VAL A 21 2.00 9.60 -7.44
N GLY A 22 2.01 8.29 -7.72
CA GLY A 22 1.00 7.65 -8.56
C GLY A 22 -0.39 7.69 -7.93
N SER A 23 -0.48 7.37 -6.64
CA SER A 23 -1.74 7.44 -5.89
C SER A 23 -2.29 8.87 -5.82
N GLY A 24 -1.44 9.87 -5.59
CA GLY A 24 -1.84 11.28 -5.57
C GLY A 24 -2.38 11.82 -6.91
N ARG A 25 -2.07 11.16 -8.04
CA ARG A 25 -2.59 11.55 -9.37
C ARG A 25 -3.96 10.96 -9.69
N TRP A 26 -4.25 9.76 -9.20
CA TRP A 26 -5.45 9.02 -9.60
C TRP A 26 -6.56 9.03 -8.56
N VAL A 27 -6.25 9.25 -7.29
CA VAL A 27 -7.28 9.38 -6.26
C VAL A 27 -7.95 10.75 -6.40
N THR A 28 -9.17 10.76 -6.93
CA THR A 28 -9.96 11.99 -7.15
C THR A 28 -11.29 11.94 -6.39
N THR A 29 -11.28 12.34 -5.13
CA THR A 29 -12.48 12.30 -4.27
C THR A 29 -13.45 13.47 -4.51
N GLY A 30 -13.12 14.42 -5.38
CA GLY A 30 -13.93 15.62 -5.65
C GLY A 30 -14.87 15.51 -6.84
N ASP A 31 -14.78 14.45 -7.64
CA ASP A 31 -15.63 14.30 -8.81
C ASP A 31 -17.12 14.10 -8.44
N ALA A 32 -18.02 14.35 -9.39
CA ALA A 32 -19.46 14.25 -9.15
C ALA A 32 -19.95 12.79 -9.03
N TRP A 33 -19.31 11.87 -9.76
CA TRP A 33 -19.64 10.44 -9.71
C TRP A 33 -19.35 9.87 -8.33
N TYR A 34 -18.14 10.05 -7.79
CA TYR A 34 -17.76 9.58 -6.47
C TYR A 34 -18.67 10.14 -5.37
N ARG A 35 -19.05 11.42 -5.47
CA ARG A 35 -19.97 12.07 -4.52
C ARG A 35 -21.42 11.60 -4.64
N SER A 36 -21.79 10.96 -5.76
CA SER A 36 -23.13 10.40 -5.95
C SER A 36 -23.30 9.00 -5.35
N LEU A 37 -22.21 8.31 -5.04
CA LEU A 37 -22.23 6.95 -4.51
C LEU A 37 -22.71 6.91 -3.04
N GLU A 38 -23.46 5.87 -2.69
CA GLU A 38 -23.78 5.56 -1.30
C GLU A 38 -22.51 5.12 -0.56
N GLN A 39 -22.02 5.98 0.33
CA GLN A 39 -20.80 5.76 1.10
C GLN A 39 -20.99 4.66 2.16
N PRO A 40 -20.05 3.69 2.28
CA PRO A 40 -20.11 2.73 3.39
C PRO A 40 -19.89 3.43 4.75
N PRO A 41 -20.71 3.12 5.77
CA PRO A 41 -20.72 3.87 7.05
C PRO A 41 -19.45 3.69 7.89
N TRP A 42 -18.59 2.73 7.56
CA TRP A 42 -17.31 2.50 8.24
C TRP A 42 -16.11 3.14 7.51
N GLN A 43 -16.33 3.86 6.40
CA GLN A 43 -15.22 4.57 5.75
C GLN A 43 -14.67 5.64 6.70
N PRO A 44 -13.34 5.66 6.94
CA PRO A 44 -12.74 6.66 7.82
C PRO A 44 -12.99 8.11 7.33
N PRO A 45 -12.99 9.10 8.22
CA PRO A 45 -13.01 10.50 7.84
C PRO A 45 -11.81 10.87 6.96
N SER A 46 -11.97 11.85 6.05
CA SER A 46 -10.92 12.29 5.12
C SER A 46 -9.61 12.70 5.81
N ALA A 47 -9.69 13.30 7.00
CA ALA A 47 -8.53 13.68 7.80
C ALA A 47 -7.62 12.48 8.16
N VAL A 48 -8.19 11.28 8.37
CA VAL A 48 -7.43 10.07 8.69
C VAL A 48 -6.52 9.69 7.53
N PHE A 49 -7.02 9.78 6.29
CA PHE A 49 -6.22 9.50 5.09
C PHE A 49 -5.01 10.44 4.97
N GLY A 50 -5.17 11.72 5.33
CA GLY A 50 -4.09 12.70 5.31
C GLY A 50 -2.97 12.44 6.31
N ILE A 51 -3.23 11.67 7.37
CA ILE A 51 -2.23 11.33 8.41
C ILE A 51 -1.61 9.96 8.15
N ILE A 52 -2.44 8.96 7.86
CA ILE A 52 -2.00 7.56 7.80
C ILE A 52 -1.15 7.27 6.56
N TRP A 53 -1.40 7.93 5.42
CA TRP A 53 -0.61 7.70 4.21
C TRP A 53 0.83 8.21 4.33
N PRO A 54 1.09 9.45 4.79
CA PRO A 54 2.46 9.89 5.08
C PRO A 54 3.18 8.97 6.07
N TYR A 55 2.49 8.55 7.14
CA TYR A 55 3.03 7.57 8.09
C TYR A 55 3.43 6.26 7.38
N ASN A 56 2.53 5.68 6.58
CA ASN A 56 2.76 4.43 5.88
C ASN A 56 3.96 4.51 4.92
N PHE A 57 4.09 5.60 4.15
CA PHE A 57 5.23 5.80 3.26
C PHE A 57 6.54 5.91 4.04
N ALA A 58 6.56 6.66 5.16
CA ALA A 58 7.73 6.75 6.02
C ALA A 58 8.10 5.39 6.64
N ALA A 59 7.12 4.63 7.12
CA ALA A 59 7.31 3.30 7.70
C ALA A 59 7.86 2.30 6.67
N LEU A 60 7.32 2.31 5.44
CA LEU A 60 7.82 1.49 4.33
C LEU A 60 9.25 1.83 3.95
N ILE A 61 9.62 3.12 3.91
CA ILE A 61 11.00 3.54 3.64
C ILE A 61 11.93 3.05 4.75
N ALA A 62 11.58 3.29 6.02
CA ALA A 62 12.40 2.90 7.16
C ALA A 62 12.61 1.37 7.23
N ALA A 63 11.53 0.59 7.07
CA ALA A 63 11.60 -0.86 7.05
C ALA A 63 12.35 -1.39 5.81
N GLY A 64 12.17 -0.76 4.64
CA GLY A 64 12.88 -1.13 3.42
C GLY A 64 14.38 -0.91 3.53
N ILE A 65 14.83 0.17 4.18
CA ILE A 65 16.24 0.40 4.51
C ILE A 65 16.74 -0.68 5.48
N ALA A 66 15.96 -1.04 6.51
CA ALA A 66 16.35 -2.10 7.45
C ALA A 66 16.52 -3.45 6.75
N VAL A 67 15.59 -3.82 5.86
CA VAL A 67 15.66 -5.05 5.05
C VAL A 67 16.83 -5.01 4.06
N ALA A 68 17.09 -3.88 3.43
CA ALA A 68 18.21 -3.73 2.51
C ALA A 68 19.56 -3.95 3.22
N LEU A 69 19.75 -3.33 4.39
CA LEU A 69 21.02 -3.33 5.12
C LEU A 69 21.27 -4.61 5.91
N SER A 70 20.25 -5.14 6.58
CA SER A 70 20.38 -6.27 7.52
C SER A 70 19.73 -7.57 7.03
N GLY A 71 18.94 -7.54 5.95
CA GLY A 71 18.20 -8.71 5.47
C GLY A 71 19.05 -9.73 4.72
N SER A 72 18.60 -10.99 4.72
CA SER A 72 19.12 -12.03 3.84
C SER A 72 18.77 -11.73 2.37
N ALA A 73 19.38 -12.44 1.42
CA ALA A 73 19.01 -12.32 0.01
C ALA A 73 17.53 -12.64 -0.23
N ALA A 74 17.02 -13.69 0.42
CA ALA A 74 15.61 -14.07 0.35
C ALA A 74 14.69 -12.96 0.92
N ALA A 75 15.02 -12.37 2.08
CA ALA A 75 14.24 -11.29 2.66
C ALA A 75 14.17 -10.06 1.74
N ARG A 76 15.29 -9.68 1.10
CA ARG A 76 15.32 -8.60 0.10
C ARG A 76 14.45 -8.90 -1.12
N THR A 77 14.48 -10.12 -1.63
CA THR A 77 13.63 -10.53 -2.76
C THR A 77 12.15 -10.50 -2.39
N VAL A 78 11.77 -11.09 -1.26
CA VAL A 78 10.39 -11.08 -0.76
C VAL A 78 9.90 -9.65 -0.57
N TRP A 79 10.73 -8.79 0.01
CA TRP A 79 10.43 -7.37 0.19
C TRP A 79 10.20 -6.66 -1.14
N LEU A 80 11.14 -6.72 -2.09
CA LEU A 80 11.03 -5.99 -3.35
C LEU A 80 9.88 -6.49 -4.21
N VAL A 81 9.70 -7.81 -4.32
CA VAL A 81 8.60 -8.40 -5.10
C VAL A 81 7.26 -8.10 -4.45
N GLY A 82 7.13 -8.30 -3.13
CA GLY A 82 5.91 -7.98 -2.39
C GLY A 82 5.56 -6.50 -2.50
N LEU A 83 6.54 -5.61 -2.34
CA LEU A 83 6.34 -4.17 -2.47
C LEU A 83 5.93 -3.79 -3.89
N ALA A 84 6.62 -4.28 -4.92
CA ALA A 84 6.27 -3.98 -6.31
C ALA A 84 4.85 -4.45 -6.67
N LEU A 85 4.49 -5.68 -6.30
CA LEU A 85 3.17 -6.24 -6.59
C LEU A 85 2.05 -5.53 -5.80
N SER A 86 2.27 -5.26 -4.50
CA SER A 86 1.28 -4.55 -3.67
C SER A 86 1.07 -3.12 -4.16
N VAL A 87 2.14 -2.40 -4.53
CA VAL A 87 2.05 -1.06 -5.13
C VAL A 87 1.32 -1.10 -6.47
N ALA A 88 1.66 -2.04 -7.35
CA ALA A 88 0.99 -2.19 -8.63
C ALA A 88 -0.52 -2.45 -8.47
N ALA A 89 -0.89 -3.34 -7.54
CA ALA A 89 -2.28 -3.63 -7.21
C ALA A 89 -3.01 -2.42 -6.61
N ALA A 90 -2.38 -1.66 -5.72
CA ALA A 90 -2.95 -0.45 -5.14
C ALA A 90 -3.14 0.67 -6.18
N LEU A 91 -2.18 0.83 -7.10
CA LEU A 91 -2.29 1.77 -8.21
C LEU A 91 -3.36 1.35 -9.22
N ALA A 92 -3.49 0.04 -9.48
CA ALA A 92 -4.58 -0.51 -10.28
C ALA A 92 -5.95 -0.24 -9.62
N TRP A 93 -6.09 -0.42 -8.31
CA TRP A 93 -7.29 -0.01 -7.56
C TRP A 93 -7.63 1.46 -7.81
N ALA A 94 -6.67 2.37 -7.60
CA ALA A 94 -6.92 3.81 -7.75
C ALA A 94 -7.44 4.14 -9.16
N ARG A 95 -6.83 3.56 -10.20
CA ARG A 95 -7.27 3.76 -11.58
C ARG A 95 -8.64 3.13 -11.86
N LEU A 96 -8.85 1.87 -11.47
CA LEU A 96 -10.11 1.15 -11.70
C LEU A 96 -11.29 1.82 -10.99
N PHE A 97 -11.06 2.33 -9.78
CA PHE A 97 -12.09 2.97 -8.97
C PHE A 97 -12.42 4.37 -9.49
N PHE A 98 -11.44 5.28 -9.51
CA PHE A 98 -11.67 6.71 -9.75
C PHE A 98 -11.73 7.09 -11.23
N VAL A 99 -11.11 6.32 -12.12
CA VAL A 99 -11.13 6.60 -13.56
C VAL A 99 -12.04 5.63 -14.30
N GLY A 100 -11.96 4.34 -13.97
CA GLY A 100 -12.74 3.29 -14.63
C GLY A 100 -14.13 3.06 -14.06
N HIS A 101 -14.47 3.67 -12.91
CA HIS A 101 -15.74 3.50 -12.20
C HIS A 101 -16.14 2.02 -11.99
N SER A 102 -15.16 1.13 -11.93
CA SER A 102 -15.34 -0.32 -11.90
C SER A 102 -15.17 -0.84 -10.47
N LEU A 103 -16.25 -0.78 -9.69
CA LEU A 103 -16.21 -1.00 -8.22
C LEU A 103 -15.70 -2.39 -7.83
N TRP A 104 -16.23 -3.46 -8.44
CA TRP A 104 -15.80 -4.83 -8.14
C TRP A 104 -14.34 -5.12 -8.52
N PRO A 105 -13.87 -4.83 -9.76
CA PRO A 105 -12.46 -4.96 -10.10
C PRO A 105 -11.53 -4.14 -9.19
N ALA A 106 -11.94 -2.92 -8.83
CA ALA A 106 -11.18 -2.10 -7.89
C ALA A 106 -11.08 -2.78 -6.51
N ALA A 107 -12.19 -3.29 -5.98
CA ALA A 107 -12.20 -4.01 -4.71
C ALA A 107 -11.25 -5.21 -4.70
N ILE A 108 -11.29 -6.04 -5.75
CA ILE A 108 -10.38 -7.19 -5.91
C ILE A 108 -8.92 -6.72 -5.95
N ALA A 109 -8.62 -5.64 -6.67
CA ALA A 109 -7.27 -5.10 -6.75
C ALA A 109 -6.75 -4.62 -5.38
N LEU A 110 -7.57 -3.93 -4.58
CA LEU A 110 -7.14 -3.46 -3.26
C LEU A 110 -7.05 -4.58 -2.22
N ILE A 111 -7.91 -5.60 -2.31
CA ILE A 111 -7.78 -6.83 -1.52
C ILE A 111 -6.47 -7.54 -1.85
N ALA A 112 -6.14 -7.67 -3.14
CA ALA A 112 -4.87 -8.25 -3.56
C ALA A 112 -3.68 -7.45 -3.00
N ALA A 113 -3.73 -6.12 -3.05
CA ALA A 113 -2.72 -5.27 -2.43
C ALA A 113 -2.56 -5.57 -0.93
N ALA A 114 -3.66 -5.67 -0.17
CA ALA A 114 -3.65 -6.00 1.26
C ALA A 114 -3.08 -7.38 1.58
N VAL A 115 -3.34 -8.39 0.75
CA VAL A 115 -2.76 -9.73 0.94
C VAL A 115 -1.25 -9.69 0.67
N LEU A 116 -0.83 -8.94 -0.35
CA LEU A 116 0.57 -8.81 -0.75
C LEU A 116 1.43 -8.03 0.27
N THR A 117 0.83 -7.28 1.20
CA THR A 117 1.58 -6.61 2.29
C THR A 117 1.97 -7.55 3.41
N ALA A 118 1.25 -8.65 3.62
CA ALA A 118 1.58 -9.62 4.67
C ALA A 118 3.02 -10.18 4.58
N PRO A 119 3.51 -10.69 3.43
CA PRO A 119 4.89 -11.18 3.33
C PRO A 119 5.94 -10.07 3.52
N ILE A 120 5.61 -8.81 3.22
CA ILE A 120 6.49 -7.65 3.45
C ILE A 120 6.71 -7.44 4.95
N VAL A 121 5.63 -7.46 5.74
CA VAL A 121 5.70 -7.33 7.21
C VAL A 121 6.50 -8.47 7.82
N VAL A 122 6.27 -9.70 7.37
CA VAL A 122 7.01 -10.89 7.86
C VAL A 122 8.49 -10.78 7.53
N ALA A 123 8.85 -10.39 6.30
CA ALA A 123 10.25 -10.21 5.90
C ALA A 123 10.94 -9.11 6.74
N ALA A 124 10.24 -8.01 7.01
CA ALA A 124 10.76 -6.93 7.86
C ALA A 124 10.93 -7.40 9.30
N TRP A 125 9.93 -8.07 9.89
CA TRP A 125 9.96 -8.58 11.26
C TRP A 125 11.11 -9.56 11.50
N ASN A 126 11.28 -10.51 10.57
CA ASN A 126 12.34 -11.50 10.63
C ASN A 126 13.74 -10.90 10.39
N THR A 127 13.81 -9.72 9.77
CA THR A 127 15.08 -8.99 9.62
C THR A 127 15.40 -8.17 10.86
N ARG A 128 14.44 -7.36 11.33
CA ARG A 128 14.50 -6.57 12.56
C ARG A 128 13.09 -6.44 13.12
N THR A 129 12.88 -6.82 14.38
CA THR A 129 11.57 -6.74 15.03
C THR A 129 10.94 -5.36 14.96
N TRP A 130 11.73 -4.29 15.16
CA TRP A 130 11.23 -2.91 15.05
C TRP A 130 10.74 -2.56 13.64
N ALA A 131 11.37 -3.10 12.59
CA ALA A 131 11.01 -2.85 11.20
C ALA A 131 9.70 -3.56 10.83
N GLY A 132 9.43 -4.72 11.44
CA GLY A 132 8.11 -5.36 11.35
C GLY A 132 7.06 -4.59 12.16
N ALA A 133 7.38 -4.17 13.39
CA ALA A 133 6.47 -3.49 14.29
C ALA A 133 5.95 -2.16 13.73
N ILE A 134 6.83 -1.35 13.12
CA ILE A 134 6.43 -0.07 12.49
C ILE A 134 5.49 -0.27 11.30
N LEU A 135 5.42 -1.48 10.71
CA LEU A 135 4.50 -1.79 9.61
C LEU A 135 3.16 -2.36 10.07
N LEU A 136 2.95 -2.60 11.37
CA LEU A 136 1.68 -3.11 11.87
C LEU A 136 0.52 -2.13 11.58
N PRO A 137 0.64 -0.81 11.85
CA PRO A 137 -0.44 0.11 11.54
C PRO A 137 -0.69 0.23 10.03
N TYR A 138 0.36 0.12 9.21
CA TYR A 138 0.24 0.04 7.75
C TYR A 138 -0.60 -1.17 7.32
N ASN A 139 -0.29 -2.37 7.83
CA ASN A 139 -0.99 -3.59 7.43
C ASN A 139 -2.47 -3.57 7.86
N VAL A 140 -2.74 -3.11 9.09
CA VAL A 140 -4.11 -2.91 9.59
C VAL A 140 -4.86 -1.90 8.73
N TRP A 141 -4.21 -0.78 8.37
CA TRP A 141 -4.81 0.24 7.52
C TRP A 141 -5.15 -0.27 6.13
N VAL A 142 -4.25 -0.97 5.45
CA VAL A 142 -4.50 -1.47 4.09
C VAL A 142 -5.60 -2.53 4.09
N ALA A 143 -5.70 -3.37 5.13
CA ALA A 143 -6.81 -4.29 5.31
C ALA A 143 -8.17 -3.56 5.48
N LEU A 144 -8.21 -2.52 6.31
CA LEU A 144 -9.40 -1.69 6.47
C LEU A 144 -9.76 -0.97 5.16
N ALA A 145 -8.76 -0.40 4.48
CA ALA A 145 -8.95 0.30 3.21
C ALA A 145 -9.49 -0.64 2.12
N ALA A 146 -9.04 -1.90 2.07
CA ALA A 146 -9.56 -2.90 1.13
C ALA A 146 -11.06 -3.19 1.31
N SER A 147 -11.59 -3.02 2.53
CA SER A 147 -13.04 -3.17 2.79
C SER A 147 -13.89 -2.02 2.20
N VAL A 148 -13.31 -0.84 1.97
CA VAL A 148 -14.06 0.35 1.54
C VAL A 148 -14.57 0.20 0.10
N PRO A 149 -13.76 -0.17 -0.91
CA PRO A 149 -14.27 -0.41 -2.26
C PRO A 149 -15.27 -1.57 -2.33
N VAL A 150 -15.14 -2.59 -1.48
CA VAL A 150 -16.15 -3.66 -1.34
C VAL A 150 -17.46 -3.06 -0.85
N GLY A 151 -17.41 -2.20 0.17
CA GLY A 151 -18.59 -1.48 0.67
C GLY A 151 -19.27 -0.64 -0.41
N TYR A 152 -18.51 0.05 -1.25
CA TYR A 152 -19.06 0.76 -2.40
C TYR A 152 -19.70 -0.19 -3.42
N ALA A 153 -19.02 -1.28 -3.78
CA ALA A 153 -19.50 -2.26 -4.76
C ALA A 153 -20.75 -3.03 -4.33
N LEU A 154 -20.99 -3.15 -3.01
CA LEU A 154 -22.18 -3.78 -2.46
C LEU A 154 -23.40 -2.84 -2.40
N ARG A 155 -23.17 -1.53 -2.49
CA ARG A 155 -24.20 -0.49 -2.30
C ARG A 155 -24.58 0.24 -3.59
N ASN A 156 -23.82 0.06 -4.67
CA ASN A 156 -23.95 0.78 -5.94
C ASN A 156 -23.63 -0.14 -7.11
#